data_AF-A0A497NCG1-F1
#
_entry.id   AF-A0A497NCG1-F1
#
_cell.length_a   1.000
_cell.length_b   1.000
_cell.length_c   1.000
_cell.angle_alpha   90.00
_cell.angle_beta   90.00
_cell.angle_gamma   90.00
#
_symmetry.space_group_name_H-M   'P 1'
#
loop_
_entity.id
_entity.type
_entity.pdbx_description
1 polymer ?
#
loop_
_entity_poly.entity_id
_entity_poly.type
_entity_poly.pdbx_seq_one_letter_code
_entity_poly.pdbx_strand_id
1 'polypeptide(L)'
;MNPLLQLSKEKFIERKVNEHHEIPPYFHKMERYNLEGPPILRNLPEPRLFSPLEFQEQVDNGAVVVDTRTPPAFGSVHINGSYNIWLGGLQRLQVGFYLMINPSFWS
;
A
#
# COMPACT_ATOMS: atom_id res chain seq x y z
N MET A 1 10.04 16.85 26.33
CA MET A 1 8.70 17.45 26.52
C MET A 1 8.07 17.66 25.14
N ASN A 2 6.77 17.39 24.94
CA ASN A 2 6.12 17.57 23.64
C ASN A 2 5.84 19.07 23.39
N PRO A 3 6.41 19.69 22.34
CA PRO A 3 6.28 21.12 22.09
C PRO A 3 4.86 21.58 21.75
N LEU A 4 4.01 20.69 21.22
CA LEU A 4 2.63 21.02 20.88
C LEU A 4 1.76 21.21 22.14
N LEU A 5 2.11 20.55 23.24
CA LEU A 5 1.38 20.64 24.50
C LEU A 5 1.70 21.93 25.29
N GLN A 6 2.64 22.75 24.81
CA GLN A 6 3.04 24.00 25.44
C GLN A 6 2.39 25.23 24.78
N LEU A 7 1.61 25.04 23.71
CA LEU A 7 0.96 26.12 22.97
C LEU A 7 -0.36 26.51 23.63
N SER A 8 -0.76 27.77 23.46
CA SER A 8 -2.16 28.15 23.69
C SER A 8 -3.05 27.46 22.65
N LYS A 9 -4.35 27.36 22.93
CA LYS A 9 -5.33 26.74 22.03
C LYS A 9 -5.29 27.38 20.63
N GLU A 10 -5.20 28.70 20.55
CA GLU A 10 -5.23 29.46 19.31
C GLU A 10 -3.99 29.15 18.46
N LYS A 11 -2.80 29.17 19.08
CA LYS A 11 -1.53 28.81 18.41
C LYS A 11 -1.49 27.35 18.00
N PHE A 12 -2.11 26.46 18.78
CA PHE A 12 -2.23 25.05 18.42
C PHE A 12 -3.12 24.86 17.19
N ILE A 13 -4.30 25.49 17.16
CA ILE A 13 -5.23 25.43 16.03
C ILE A 13 -4.56 25.99 14.76
N GLU A 14 -3.99 27.19 14.84
CA GLU A 14 -3.29 27.81 13.71
C GLU A 14 -2.23 26.88 13.14
N ARG A 15 -1.40 26.29 14.01
CA ARG A 15 -0.36 25.36 13.57
C ARG A 15 -0.94 24.11 12.91
N LYS A 16 -1.97 23.49 13.50
CA LYS A 16 -2.55 22.23 13.01
C LYS A 16 -3.32 22.37 11.71
N VAL A 17 -4.05 23.48 11.53
CA VAL A 17 -4.79 23.75 10.29
C VAL A 17 -3.84 23.98 9.12
N ASN A 18 -2.66 24.54 9.37
CA ASN A 18 -1.64 24.78 8.35
C ASN A 18 -0.71 23.57 8.11
N GLU A 19 -0.86 22.47 8.86
CA GLU A 19 -0.11 21.24 8.61
C GLU A 19 -0.67 20.53 7.37
N HIS A 20 0.22 20.20 6.42
CA HIS A 20 -0.12 19.45 5.22
C HIS A 20 0.59 18.10 5.28
N HIS A 21 -0.20 17.03 5.21
CA HIS A 21 0.31 15.66 5.13
C HIS A 21 -0.15 15.06 3.81
N GLU A 22 0.72 14.29 3.16
CA GLU A 22 0.28 13.42 2.07
C GLU A 22 -0.60 12.32 2.66
N ILE A 23 -1.82 12.19 2.13
CA ILE A 23 -2.76 11.16 2.55
C ILE A 23 -2.68 10.01 1.55
N PRO A 24 -2.26 8.81 1.99
CA PRO A 24 -2.24 7.65 1.11
C PRO A 24 -3.68 7.34 0.62
N PRO A 25 -3.88 7.03 -0.67
CA PRO A 25 -5.22 6.85 -1.24
C PRO A 25 -6.09 5.80 -0.53
N TYR A 26 -5.48 4.77 0.07
CA TYR A 26 -6.20 3.74 0.80
C TYR A 26 -6.88 4.22 2.10
N PHE A 27 -6.50 5.38 2.64
CA PHE A 27 -7.08 5.92 3.88
C PHE A 27 -8.60 6.11 3.75
N HIS A 28 -9.08 6.59 2.61
CA HIS A 28 -10.52 6.74 2.35
C HIS A 28 -11.28 5.41 2.43
N LYS A 29 -10.65 4.31 1.98
CA LYS A 29 -11.24 2.97 2.09
C LYS A 29 -11.26 2.50 3.55
N MET A 30 -10.19 2.77 4.30
CA MET A 30 -10.12 2.42 5.71
C MET A 30 -11.12 3.20 6.54
N GLU A 31 -11.36 4.49 6.25
CA GLU A 31 -12.42 5.27 6.90
C GLU A 31 -13.78 4.59 6.73
N ARG A 32 -14.11 4.18 5.50
CA ARG A 32 -15.34 3.45 5.22
C ARG A 32 -15.39 2.12 5.99
N TYR A 33 -14.33 1.31 5.96
CA TYR A 33 -14.30 0.03 6.67
C TYR A 33 -14.33 0.17 8.20
N ASN A 34 -13.73 1.23 8.75
CA ASN A 34 -13.79 1.50 10.19
C ASN A 34 -15.21 1.90 10.64
N LEU A 35 -15.99 2.54 9.76
CA LEU A 35 -17.37 2.95 10.03
C LEU A 35 -18.38 1.81 9.80
N GLU A 36 -18.26 1.09 8.68
CA GLU A 36 -19.24 0.09 8.24
C GLU A 36 -18.88 -1.33 8.70
N GLY A 37 -17.65 -1.54 9.16
CA GLY A 37 -17.05 -2.84 9.36
C GLY A 37 -16.39 -3.36 8.07
N PRO A 38 -15.18 -3.96 8.13
CA PRO A 38 -14.56 -4.57 6.97
C PRO A 38 -15.30 -5.87 6.58
N PRO A 39 -15.20 -6.30 5.32
CA PRO A 39 -15.67 -7.62 4.90
C PRO A 39 -15.03 -8.73 5.74
N ILE A 40 -15.82 -9.73 6.14
CA ILE A 40 -15.29 -10.88 6.89
C ILE A 40 -14.46 -11.75 5.95
N LEU A 41 -13.16 -11.81 6.21
CA LEU A 41 -12.26 -12.76 5.55
C LEU A 41 -12.51 -14.15 6.17
N ARG A 42 -13.17 -15.05 5.43
CA ARG A 42 -13.42 -16.43 5.91
C ARG A 42 -12.15 -17.26 5.83
N ASN A 43 -11.65 -17.48 4.61
CA ASN A 43 -10.41 -18.20 4.33
C ASN A 43 -9.61 -17.38 3.33
N LEU A 44 -8.31 -17.19 3.59
CA LEU A 44 -7.39 -16.70 2.57
C LEU A 44 -7.08 -17.87 1.63
N PRO A 45 -7.16 -17.68 0.31
CA PRO A 45 -6.75 -18.72 -0.63
C PRO A 45 -5.26 -19.00 -0.48
N GLU A 46 -4.88 -20.27 -0.49
CA GLU A 46 -3.48 -20.67 -0.58
C GLU A 46 -2.89 -20.15 -1.91
N PRO A 47 -1.72 -19.51 -1.89
CA PRO A 47 -1.08 -19.05 -3.12
C PRO A 47 -0.77 -20.23 -4.03
N ARG A 48 -1.29 -20.20 -5.25
CA ARG A 48 -0.93 -21.19 -6.28
C ARG A 48 0.50 -20.93 -6.75
N LEU A 49 1.30 -22.00 -6.82
CA LEU A 49 2.58 -21.97 -7.52
C LEU A 49 2.34 -22.03 -9.02
N PHE A 50 3.04 -21.19 -9.78
CA PHE A 50 2.99 -21.15 -11.23
C PHE A 50 4.33 -21.61 -11.81
N SER A 51 4.27 -22.38 -12.89
CA SER A 51 5.41 -22.52 -13.80
C SER A 51 5.69 -21.19 -14.51
N PRO A 52 6.86 -21.00 -15.15
CA PRO A 52 7.17 -19.77 -15.87
C PRO A 52 6.15 -19.42 -16.96
N LEU A 53 5.62 -20.42 -17.67
CA LEU A 53 4.63 -20.20 -18.73
C LEU A 53 3.28 -19.76 -18.15
N GLU A 54 2.78 -20.45 -17.13
CA GLU A 54 1.53 -20.05 -16.46
C GLU A 54 1.65 -18.66 -15.84
N PHE A 55 2.81 -18.32 -15.28
CA PHE A 55 3.07 -17.00 -14.74
C PHE A 55 3.00 -15.93 -15.84
N GLN A 56 3.64 -16.17 -16.99
CA GLN A 56 3.58 -15.26 -18.12
C GLN A 56 2.15 -15.06 -18.60
N GLU A 57 1.36 -16.13 -18.71
CA GLU A 57 -0.06 -16.04 -19.06
C GLU A 57 -0.85 -15.18 -18.07
N GLN A 58 -0.59 -15.27 -16.76
CA GLN A 58 -1.25 -14.40 -15.78
C GLN A 58 -0.88 -12.93 -16.00
N VAL A 59 0.40 -12.65 -16.26
CA VAL A 59 0.89 -11.29 -16.55
C VAL A 59 0.21 -10.73 -17.80
N ASP A 60 0.14 -11.52 -18.87
CA ASP A 60 -0.49 -11.14 -20.13
C ASP A 60 -2.00 -10.89 -19.96
N ASN A 61 -2.63 -11.59 -19.02
CA ASN A 61 -4.04 -11.38 -18.63
C ASN A 61 -4.23 -10.18 -17.67
N GLY A 62 -3.19 -9.39 -17.41
CA GLY A 62 -3.27 -8.16 -16.62
C GLY A 62 -3.04 -8.35 -15.13
N ALA A 63 -2.45 -9.46 -14.69
CA ALA A 63 -2.08 -9.64 -13.30
C ALA A 63 -1.03 -8.61 -12.85
N VAL A 64 -1.18 -8.13 -11.61
CA VAL A 64 -0.18 -7.25 -11.00
C VAL A 64 0.93 -8.08 -10.38
N VAL A 65 2.17 -7.81 -10.80
CA VAL A 65 3.35 -8.50 -10.29
C VAL A 65 3.97 -7.71 -9.14
N VAL A 66 4.13 -8.37 -7.99
CA VAL A 66 4.83 -7.81 -6.82
C VAL A 66 6.08 -8.63 -6.55
N ASP A 67 7.24 -7.96 -6.59
CA ASP A 67 8.54 -8.52 -6.27
C ASP A 67 8.95 -8.11 -4.86
N THR A 68 9.14 -9.09 -3.98
CA THR A 68 9.44 -8.89 -2.56
C THR A 68 10.93 -8.89 -2.22
N ARG A 69 11.81 -9.05 -3.22
CA ARG A 69 13.27 -9.03 -3.06
C ARG A 69 13.75 -7.65 -2.61
N THR A 70 15.03 -7.58 -2.23
CA THR A 70 15.66 -6.31 -1.86
C THR A 70 15.73 -5.36 -3.07
N PRO A 71 15.71 -4.03 -2.85
CA PRO A 71 15.78 -3.07 -3.95
C PRO A 71 17.00 -3.25 -4.88
N PRO A 72 18.21 -3.59 -4.39
CA PRO A 72 19.35 -3.87 -5.28
C PRO A 72 19.14 -5.10 -6.17
N ALA A 73 18.53 -6.16 -5.64
CA ALA A 73 18.24 -7.37 -6.42
C ALA A 73 17.19 -7.12 -7.51
N PHE A 74 16.19 -6.28 -7.20
CA PHE A 74 15.20 -5.84 -8.17
C PHE A 74 15.80 -4.91 -9.24
N GLY A 75 16.62 -3.94 -8.83
CA GLY A 75 17.25 -2.98 -9.73
C GLY A 75 18.24 -3.61 -10.72
N SER A 76 18.76 -4.80 -10.40
CA SER A 76 19.65 -5.55 -11.30
C SER A 76 18.88 -6.18 -12.46
N VAL A 77 17.79 -6.90 -12.16
CA VAL A 77 16.90 -7.53 -13.15
C VAL A 77 15.52 -7.76 -12.55
N HIS A 78 14.49 -7.36 -13.27
CA HIS A 78 13.10 -7.54 -12.88
C HIS A 78 12.19 -7.67 -14.10
N ILE A 79 10.96 -8.11 -13.84
CA ILE A 79 9.90 -8.20 -14.85
C ILE A 79 9.37 -6.79 -15.13
N ASN A 80 9.33 -6.37 -16.38
CA ASN A 80 8.85 -5.04 -16.74
C ASN A 80 7.40 -4.84 -16.24
N GLY A 81 7.12 -3.69 -15.61
CA GLY A 81 5.81 -3.39 -15.02
C GLY A 81 5.54 -4.00 -13.64
N SER A 82 6.50 -4.73 -13.06
CA SER A 82 6.38 -5.22 -11.68
C SER A 82 6.69 -4.14 -10.63
N TYR A 83 6.14 -4.30 -9.43
CA TYR A 83 6.35 -3.41 -8.29
C TYR A 83 7.29 -4.06 -7.27
N ASN A 84 8.35 -3.36 -6.87
CA ASN A 84 9.18 -3.83 -5.76
C ASN A 84 8.61 -3.39 -4.40
N ILE A 85 8.20 -4.37 -3.60
CA ILE A 85 7.74 -4.15 -2.22
C ILE A 85 8.56 -5.03 -1.30
N TRP A 86 9.72 -4.52 -0.91
CA TRP A 86 10.66 -5.24 -0.07
C TRP A 86 10.08 -5.44 1.34
N LEU A 87 9.98 -6.70 1.78
CA LEU A 87 9.37 -7.06 3.07
C LEU A 87 10.18 -6.62 4.29
N GLY A 88 11.48 -6.33 4.11
CA GLY A 88 12.34 -5.75 5.15
C GLY A 88 12.28 -4.22 5.23
N GLY A 89 11.50 -3.57 4.36
CA GLY A 89 11.41 -2.12 4.24
C GLY A 89 10.17 -1.51 4.91
N LEU A 90 9.55 -0.55 4.23
CA LEU A 90 8.33 0.13 4.66
C LEU A 90 7.11 -0.39 3.88
N GLN A 91 6.93 -1.71 3.83
CA GLN A 91 5.94 -2.36 2.96
C GLN A 91 4.51 -1.85 3.13
N ARG A 92 4.08 -1.51 4.36
CA ARG A 92 2.73 -0.97 4.60
C ARG A 92 2.47 0.35 3.88
N LEU A 93 3.47 1.24 3.88
CA LEU A 93 3.38 2.51 3.17
C LEU A 93 3.43 2.28 1.67
N GLN A 94 4.37 1.46 1.20
CA GLN A 94 4.54 1.18 -0.23
C GLN A 94 3.29 0.51 -0.85
N VAL A 95 2.71 -0.50 -0.21
CA VAL A 95 1.45 -1.12 -0.67
C VAL A 95 0.35 -0.05 -0.75
N GLY A 96 0.21 0.76 0.30
CA GLY A 96 -0.84 1.78 0.37
C GLY A 96 -0.76 2.93 -0.61
N PHE A 97 0.44 3.28 -1.06
CA PHE A 97 0.64 4.29 -2.09
C PHE A 97 0.62 3.72 -3.51
N TYR A 98 1.16 2.52 -3.74
CA TYR A 98 1.42 2.03 -5.10
C TYR A 98 0.47 0.96 -5.60
N LEU A 99 0.00 0.06 -4.74
CA LEU A 99 -0.95 -0.98 -5.16
C LEU A 99 -2.38 -0.53 -4.93
N MET A 100 -2.65 0.13 -3.81
CA MET A 100 -4.01 0.51 -3.44
C MET A 100 -4.59 1.67 -4.27
N ILE A 101 -3.83 2.24 -5.20
CA ILE A 101 -4.29 3.23 -6.20
C ILE A 101 -5.03 2.61 -7.38
N ASN A 102 -4.78 1.34 -7.70
CA ASN A 102 -5.42 0.72 -8.85
C ASN A 102 -6.83 0.26 -8.46
N PRO A 103 -7.90 0.75 -9.13
CA PRO A 103 -9.29 0.39 -8.81
C PRO A 103 -9.55 -1.12 -8.86
N SER A 104 -8.79 -1.87 -9.66
CA SER A 104 -8.95 -3.33 -9.81
C SER A 104 -8.66 -4.12 -8.54
N PHE A 105 -7.98 -3.54 -7.54
CA PHE A 105 -7.80 -4.19 -6.24
C PHE A 105 -9.01 -4.08 -5.31
N TRP A 106 -10.01 -3.26 -5.65
CA TRP A 106 -11.10 -2.86 -4.75
C TRP A 106 -12.51 -3.04 -5.32
N SER A 107 -12.61 -3.54 -6.56
CA SER A 107 -13.86 -3.89 -7.27
C SER A 107 -14.33 -5.29 -6.92
#